data_AF-A0A9W7ME18-F1
#
_entry.id   AF-A0A9W7ME18-F1
#
_cell.length_a   1.000
_cell.length_b   1.000
_cell.length_c   1.000
_cell.angle_alpha   90.00
_cell.angle_beta   90.00
_cell.angle_gamma   90.00
#
_symmetry.space_group_name_H-M   'P 1'
#
loop_
_entity.id
_entity.type
_entity.pdbx_description
1 polymer ?
#
loop_
_entity_poly.entity_id
_entity_poly.type
_entity_poly.pdbx_seq_one_letter_code
_entity_poly.pdbx_strand_id
1 'polypeptide(L)'
;MDCWVFLGFFLLISIHRCLGSAEINGAGLHMKRGIFSVPFDPTRVTQLSWHPRAFIYKGFLSSEECDHLITLAKDKLKKSMVVDDETGENIESEERTSTGMFLQKAQDDVVADIEARIAAWTFLPVENGESMQILHYEPGQKYDPHFDYLLDNANLMLGGLRIATVLMYLSDVESGGETVFPESEVKLTQLKDESWSDCARNGYAVKPRKGDALLFFNLHLDATPDSDSLHGSCPVIKGEKWSATKWIHVRSFDAVMRRLNGNCVDEDENCPIWASAGECEKNPAYMVGSEDDRGHCRKSCNVCSS
;
A
#
# COMPACT_ATOMS: atom_id res chain seq x y z
N MET A 1 38.86 14.48 -30.47
CA MET A 1 39.59 13.81 -29.37
C MET A 1 38.66 12.73 -28.89
N ASP A 2 38.95 11.50 -29.28
CA ASP A 2 38.13 10.33 -28.99
C ASP A 2 38.26 9.97 -27.50
N CYS A 3 37.13 9.73 -26.85
CA CYS A 3 37.08 9.28 -25.47
C CYS A 3 36.55 7.85 -25.47
N TRP A 4 37.41 6.90 -25.12
CA TRP A 4 37.09 5.48 -25.00
C TRP A 4 36.79 5.18 -23.53
N VAL A 5 35.61 4.64 -23.23
CA VAL A 5 35.32 4.02 -21.92
C VAL A 5 35.04 2.55 -22.18
N PHE A 6 35.88 1.70 -21.61
CA PHE A 6 35.72 0.25 -21.61
C PHE A 6 34.64 -0.16 -20.59
N LEU A 7 33.59 -0.81 -21.07
CA LEU A 7 32.73 -1.70 -20.27
C LEU A 7 32.67 -3.03 -21.02
N GLY A 8 33.06 -4.10 -20.34
CA GLY A 8 33.13 -5.44 -20.92
C GLY A 8 31.78 -5.97 -21.39
N PHE A 9 31.84 -6.64 -22.55
CA PHE A 9 30.89 -7.60 -23.13
C PHE A 9 29.50 -7.11 -23.65
N PHE A 10 29.53 -6.69 -24.93
CA PHE A 10 28.55 -6.82 -26.03
C PHE A 10 27.13 -6.20 -25.91
N LEU A 11 27.00 -4.93 -26.35
CA LEU A 11 26.32 -4.56 -27.61
C LEU A 11 26.59 -3.06 -27.93
N LEU A 12 27.07 -2.77 -29.14
CA LEU A 12 27.29 -1.40 -29.64
C LEU A 12 25.97 -0.85 -30.23
N ILE A 13 25.43 0.24 -29.69
CA ILE A 13 24.44 1.08 -30.38
C ILE A 13 24.96 2.52 -30.41
N SER A 14 25.05 3.07 -31.63
CA SER A 14 25.46 4.44 -31.90
C SER A 14 24.32 5.40 -31.56
N ILE A 15 24.49 6.25 -30.52
CA ILE A 15 23.54 7.31 -30.20
C ILE A 15 24.09 8.64 -30.75
N HIS A 16 23.48 9.12 -31.83
CA HIS A 16 23.66 10.51 -32.28
C HIS A 16 22.89 11.45 -31.34
N ARG A 17 23.65 12.10 -30.46
CA ARG A 17 23.53 13.50 -30.05
C ARG A 17 22.11 14.06 -29.87
N CYS A 18 21.72 14.28 -28.62
CA CYS A 18 21.04 15.53 -28.25
C CYS A 18 21.62 16.01 -26.91
N LEU A 19 22.54 16.97 -26.98
CA LEU A 19 22.93 17.77 -25.82
C LEU A 19 21.74 18.65 -25.45
N GLY A 20 21.12 18.36 -24.32
CA GLY A 20 20.38 19.34 -23.53
C GLY A 20 21.16 19.53 -22.22
N SER A 21 21.51 20.77 -21.89
CA SER A 21 22.20 21.14 -20.65
C SER A 21 21.45 20.61 -19.43
N ALA A 22 22.08 19.74 -18.66
CA ALA A 22 21.60 19.38 -17.34
C ALA A 22 21.96 20.52 -16.37
N GLU A 23 21.01 21.41 -16.11
CA GLU A 23 21.05 22.25 -14.92
C GLU A 23 20.67 21.38 -13.72
N ILE A 24 21.57 21.32 -12.75
CA ILE A 24 21.39 20.60 -11.49
C ILE A 24 20.53 21.50 -10.59
N ASN A 25 19.21 21.34 -10.64
CA ASN A 25 18.29 22.00 -9.72
C ASN A 25 17.26 20.98 -9.18
N GLY A 26 17.41 20.63 -7.90
CA GLY A 26 16.37 19.95 -7.10
C GLY A 26 16.41 18.42 -7.10
N ALA A 27 16.61 17.83 -5.92
CA ALA A 27 16.55 16.39 -5.71
C ALA A 27 15.09 15.89 -5.72
N GLY A 28 14.62 15.40 -6.87
CA GLY A 28 13.33 14.75 -7.00
C GLY A 28 13.36 13.69 -8.09
N LEU A 29 12.99 12.45 -7.75
CA LEU A 29 12.78 11.39 -8.73
C LEU A 29 11.39 11.57 -9.34
N HIS A 30 11.34 11.86 -10.65
CA HIS A 30 10.09 12.04 -11.39
C HIS A 30 9.76 10.79 -12.19
N MET A 31 8.69 10.08 -11.83
CA MET A 31 8.15 8.99 -12.66
C MET A 31 7.12 9.57 -13.64
N LYS A 32 7.39 9.49 -14.95
CA LYS A 32 6.51 10.02 -16.00
C LYS A 32 5.50 8.97 -16.47
N ARG A 33 4.29 8.98 -15.89
CA ARG A 33 3.04 8.53 -16.52
C ARG A 33 1.87 9.21 -15.77
N GLY A 34 1.02 9.95 -16.48
CA GLY A 34 -0.11 10.70 -15.90
C GLY A 34 0.20 12.18 -15.60
N ILE A 35 -0.83 13.03 -15.65
CA ILE A 35 -0.77 14.50 -15.78
C ILE A 35 -0.19 15.25 -14.56
N PHE A 36 0.17 14.56 -13.47
CA PHE A 36 0.87 15.14 -12.34
C PHE A 36 2.06 14.26 -11.96
N SER A 37 3.27 14.82 -11.96
CA SER A 37 4.40 14.17 -11.30
C SER A 37 4.08 14.16 -9.81
N VAL A 38 3.72 13.00 -9.26
CA VAL A 38 3.48 12.89 -7.82
C VAL A 38 4.79 13.23 -7.11
N PRO A 39 4.88 14.34 -6.36
CA PRO A 39 6.12 14.75 -5.74
C PRO A 39 6.46 13.76 -4.62
N PHE A 40 7.55 13.02 -4.81
CA PHE A 40 8.15 12.17 -3.79
C PHE A 40 9.45 12.80 -3.32
N ASP A 41 9.51 13.12 -2.02
CA ASP A 41 10.70 13.66 -1.37
C ASP A 41 11.30 12.62 -0.41
N PRO A 42 12.34 11.88 -0.85
CA PRO A 42 12.95 10.84 -0.03
C PRO A 42 13.62 11.38 1.23
N THR A 43 13.93 12.68 1.30
CA THR A 43 14.60 13.28 2.47
C THR A 43 13.71 13.33 3.72
N ARG A 44 12.40 13.19 3.52
CA ARG A 44 11.38 13.15 4.60
C ARG A 44 11.13 11.75 5.14
N VAL A 45 11.80 10.73 4.59
CA VAL A 45 11.70 9.34 5.03
C VAL A 45 12.80 9.05 6.06
N THR A 46 12.41 8.42 7.16
CA THR A 46 13.34 7.91 8.19
C THR A 46 13.13 6.42 8.35
N GLN A 47 14.23 5.66 8.24
CA GLN A 47 14.23 4.23 8.56
C GLN A 47 14.14 4.06 10.07
N LEU A 48 13.14 3.29 10.52
CA LEU A 48 12.87 3.02 11.93
C LEU A 48 13.50 1.69 12.38
N SER A 49 13.33 0.66 11.55
CA SER A 49 13.81 -0.70 11.83
C SER A 49 14.08 -1.45 10.51
N TRP A 50 14.95 -2.47 10.59
CA TRP A 50 15.11 -3.49 9.55
C TRP A 50 14.36 -4.79 9.86
N HIS A 51 13.99 -4.98 11.14
CA HIS A 51 13.29 -6.16 11.67
C HIS A 51 12.15 -5.70 12.61
N PRO A 52 10.91 -5.55 12.10
CA PRO A 52 10.55 -5.64 10.68
C PRO A 52 11.07 -4.42 9.92
N ARG A 53 11.11 -4.49 8.59
CA ARG A 53 11.45 -3.33 7.76
C ARG A 53 10.36 -2.27 7.93
N ALA A 54 10.69 -1.15 8.56
CA ALA A 54 9.74 -0.09 8.88
C ALA A 54 10.34 1.30 8.62
N PHE A 55 9.55 2.17 8.00
CA PHE A 55 9.94 3.51 7.58
C PHE A 55 8.81 4.51 7.86
N ILE A 56 9.14 5.68 8.40
CA ILE A 56 8.19 6.78 8.57
C ILE A 56 8.46 7.83 7.49
N TYR A 57 7.42 8.26 6.80
CA TYR A 57 7.43 9.44 5.94
C TYR A 57 6.72 10.57 6.67
N LYS A 58 7.47 11.61 7.04
CA LYS A 58 6.90 12.79 7.71
C LYS A 58 6.10 13.66 6.74
N GLY A 59 4.85 13.98 7.08
CA GLY A 59 3.90 14.75 6.26
C GLY A 59 3.75 14.23 4.83
N PHE A 60 3.57 12.91 4.72
CA PHE A 60 3.21 12.20 3.50
C PHE A 60 1.88 12.71 2.92
N LEU A 61 0.92 13.02 3.79
CA LEU A 61 -0.34 13.68 3.44
C LEU A 61 -0.29 15.15 3.85
N SER A 62 -0.97 16.01 3.08
CA SER A 62 -1.31 17.35 3.52
C SER A 62 -2.40 17.32 4.58
N SER A 63 -2.57 18.42 5.33
CA SER A 63 -3.65 18.49 6.32
C SER A 63 -5.03 18.43 5.68
N GLU A 64 -5.17 19.03 4.49
CA GLU A 64 -6.39 19.03 3.68
C GLU A 64 -6.72 17.62 3.17
N GLU A 65 -5.71 16.85 2.74
CA GLU A 65 -5.89 15.45 2.35
C GLU A 65 -6.38 14.60 3.54
N CYS A 66 -5.80 14.78 4.73
CA CYS A 66 -6.28 14.11 5.94
C CYS A 66 -7.74 14.45 6.25
N ASP A 67 -8.11 15.73 6.21
CA ASP A 67 -9.47 16.18 6.51
C ASP A 67 -10.48 15.72 5.46
N HIS A 68 -10.06 15.64 4.19
CA HIS A 68 -10.86 15.07 3.10
C HIS A 68 -11.18 13.60 3.35
N LEU A 69 -10.18 12.78 3.67
CA LEU A 69 -10.37 11.35 3.97
C LEU A 69 -11.30 11.13 5.18
N ILE A 70 -11.14 11.93 6.24
CA ILE A 70 -12.03 11.90 7.40
C ILE A 70 -13.46 12.27 6.99
N THR A 71 -13.64 13.32 6.18
CA THR A 71 -14.96 13.80 5.73
C THR A 71 -15.68 12.73 4.89
N LEU A 72 -14.97 12.04 4.00
CA LEU A 72 -15.56 10.96 3.20
C LEU A 72 -16.10 9.81 4.04
N ALA A 73 -15.50 9.59 5.22
CA ALA A 73 -15.74 8.43 6.07
C ALA A 73 -16.67 8.68 7.26
N LYS A 74 -16.68 9.88 7.84
CA LYS A 74 -17.27 10.17 9.16
C LYS A 74 -18.70 9.64 9.35
N ASP A 75 -19.55 9.78 8.34
CA ASP A 75 -20.97 9.38 8.42
C ASP A 75 -21.25 7.93 7.97
N LYS A 76 -20.20 7.16 7.65
CA LYS A 76 -20.27 5.81 7.07
C LYS A 76 -19.54 4.75 7.89
N LEU A 77 -18.92 5.15 9.01
CA LEU A 77 -18.19 4.25 9.90
C LEU A 77 -19.11 3.20 10.51
N LYS A 78 -18.64 1.95 10.56
CA LYS A 78 -19.27 0.83 11.26
C LYS A 78 -18.27 0.19 12.20
N LYS A 79 -18.72 -0.61 13.17
CA LYS A 79 -17.81 -1.36 14.05
C LYS A 79 -16.84 -2.20 13.19
N SER A 80 -15.56 -2.17 13.54
CA SER A 80 -14.54 -2.89 12.78
C SER A 80 -14.62 -4.39 13.05
N MET A 81 -14.33 -5.18 12.03
CA MET A 81 -14.31 -6.64 12.10
C MET A 81 -12.87 -7.15 12.04
N VAL A 82 -12.66 -8.38 12.51
CA VAL A 82 -11.42 -9.16 12.38
C VAL A 82 -11.73 -10.40 11.52
N VAL A 83 -10.75 -10.87 10.74
CA VAL A 83 -10.87 -12.13 9.99
C VAL A 83 -10.57 -13.27 10.97
N ASP A 84 -11.51 -14.19 11.12
CA ASP A 84 -11.34 -15.38 11.94
C ASP A 84 -10.36 -16.37 11.27
N ASP A 85 -9.35 -16.83 12.01
CA ASP A 85 -8.27 -17.66 11.46
C ASP A 85 -8.76 -19.06 11.02
N GLU A 86 -9.82 -19.59 11.65
CA GLU A 86 -10.34 -20.94 11.37
C GLU A 86 -11.31 -20.93 10.18
N THR A 87 -12.18 -19.93 10.10
CA THR A 87 -13.29 -19.85 9.16
C THR A 87 -13.04 -18.89 8.00
N GLY A 88 -12.12 -17.92 8.15
CA GLY A 88 -11.91 -16.83 7.20
C GLY A 88 -13.04 -15.80 7.16
N GLU A 89 -14.03 -15.88 8.07
CA GLU A 89 -15.16 -14.96 8.12
C GLU A 89 -14.84 -13.67 8.89
N ASN A 90 -15.54 -12.59 8.57
CA ASN A 90 -15.43 -11.34 9.31
C ASN A 90 -16.28 -11.40 10.58
N ILE A 91 -15.65 -11.36 11.75
CA ILE A 91 -16.31 -11.40 13.07
C ILE A 91 -16.11 -10.12 13.87
N GLU A 92 -17.07 -9.79 14.73
CA GLU A 92 -16.88 -8.75 15.75
C GLU A 92 -15.90 -9.27 16.81
N SER A 93 -14.93 -8.44 17.20
CA SER A 93 -13.92 -8.82 18.18
C SER A 93 -13.72 -7.73 19.24
N GLU A 94 -13.42 -8.14 20.46
CA GLU A 94 -12.96 -7.25 21.54
C GLU A 94 -11.49 -6.86 21.38
N GLU A 95 -10.77 -7.51 20.45
CA GLU A 95 -9.37 -7.24 20.15
C GLU A 95 -9.21 -6.01 19.24
N ARG A 96 -10.22 -5.73 18.40
CA ARG A 96 -10.29 -4.55 17.53
C ARG A 96 -11.57 -3.77 17.81
N THR A 97 -11.43 -2.68 18.56
CA THR A 97 -12.59 -1.93 19.06
C THR A 97 -12.85 -0.63 18.31
N SER A 98 -12.16 -0.38 17.20
CA SER A 98 -12.37 0.79 16.35
C SER A 98 -13.66 0.73 15.55
N THR A 99 -14.04 1.87 14.98
CA THR A 99 -14.97 1.92 13.84
C THR A 99 -14.19 2.15 12.54
N GLY A 100 -14.72 1.68 11.41
CA GLY A 100 -14.04 1.76 10.13
C GLY A 100 -14.95 1.65 8.92
N MET A 101 -14.41 2.02 7.76
CA MET A 101 -15.04 1.84 6.45
C MET A 101 -13.98 1.81 5.33
N PHE A 102 -14.30 1.20 4.18
CA PHE A 102 -13.41 1.16 3.01
C PHE A 102 -13.84 2.15 1.92
N LEU A 103 -12.92 3.03 1.52
CA LEU A 103 -13.14 3.94 0.39
C LEU A 103 -13.08 3.16 -0.91
N GLN A 104 -13.83 3.60 -1.92
CA GLN A 104 -13.64 3.06 -3.27
C GLN A 104 -12.26 3.47 -3.81
N LYS A 105 -11.59 2.58 -4.55
CA LYS A 105 -10.33 2.91 -5.22
C LYS A 105 -10.58 4.04 -6.22
N ALA A 106 -9.67 5.01 -6.27
CA ALA A 106 -9.81 6.21 -7.09
C ALA A 106 -11.22 6.86 -7.03
N GLN A 107 -11.85 6.86 -5.85
CA GLN A 107 -13.22 7.39 -5.66
C GLN A 107 -13.34 8.86 -6.11
N ASP A 108 -12.27 9.63 -5.88
CA ASP A 108 -12.08 10.99 -6.36
C ASP A 108 -10.59 11.23 -6.65
N ASP A 109 -10.26 12.39 -7.21
CA ASP A 109 -8.90 12.75 -7.60
C ASP A 109 -7.93 12.77 -6.40
N VAL A 110 -8.38 13.17 -5.22
CA VAL A 110 -7.54 13.20 -4.00
C VAL A 110 -7.19 11.78 -3.58
N VAL A 111 -8.18 10.88 -3.55
CA VAL A 111 -7.97 9.46 -3.25
C VAL A 111 -7.04 8.83 -4.29
N ALA A 112 -7.24 9.09 -5.58
CA ALA A 112 -6.40 8.57 -6.65
C ALA A 112 -4.93 9.06 -6.54
N ASP A 113 -4.72 10.33 -6.24
CA ASP A 113 -3.39 10.92 -6.07
C ASP A 113 -2.66 10.35 -4.85
N ILE A 114 -3.37 10.10 -3.75
CA ILE A 114 -2.81 9.42 -2.57
C ILE A 114 -2.40 7.99 -2.92
N GLU A 115 -3.24 7.23 -3.63
CA GLU A 115 -2.93 5.87 -4.07
C GLU A 115 -1.71 5.82 -5.00
N ALA A 116 -1.61 6.78 -5.94
CA ALA A 116 -0.44 6.93 -6.81
C ALA A 116 0.84 7.28 -6.03
N ARG A 117 0.73 8.12 -4.98
CA ARG A 117 1.85 8.46 -4.09
C ARG A 117 2.32 7.27 -3.28
N ILE A 118 1.40 6.45 -2.79
CA ILE A 118 1.72 5.20 -2.09
C ILE A 118 2.48 4.26 -3.03
N ALA A 119 2.01 4.10 -4.27
CA ALA A 119 2.69 3.26 -5.26
C ALA A 119 4.10 3.79 -5.58
N ALA A 120 4.25 5.10 -5.75
CA ALA A 120 5.55 5.72 -6.00
C ALA A 120 6.54 5.53 -4.83
N TRP A 121 6.07 5.65 -3.58
CA TRP A 121 6.94 5.47 -2.40
C TRP A 121 7.30 4.01 -2.14
N THR A 122 6.34 3.10 -2.29
CA THR A 122 6.52 1.68 -2.00
C THR A 122 7.20 0.91 -3.14
N PHE A 123 7.21 1.47 -4.35
CA PHE A 123 7.56 0.78 -5.60
C PHE A 123 6.66 -0.43 -5.89
N LEU A 124 5.46 -0.46 -5.32
CA LEU A 124 4.45 -1.49 -5.56
C LEU A 124 3.31 -0.90 -6.41
N PRO A 125 2.81 -1.62 -7.44
CA PRO A 125 1.78 -1.09 -8.33
C PRO A 125 0.45 -0.79 -7.61
N VAL A 126 -0.30 0.21 -8.10
CA VAL A 126 -1.59 0.62 -7.51
C VAL A 126 -2.60 -0.53 -7.51
N GLU A 127 -2.56 -1.37 -8.55
CA GLU A 127 -3.43 -2.52 -8.73
C GLU A 127 -3.18 -3.65 -7.71
N ASN A 128 -2.05 -3.64 -7.00
CA ASN A 128 -1.77 -4.58 -5.92
C ASN A 128 -2.41 -4.14 -4.60
N GLY A 129 -2.81 -2.88 -4.49
CA GLY A 129 -3.38 -2.34 -3.27
C GLY A 129 -4.88 -2.60 -3.13
N GLU A 130 -5.31 -3.01 -1.95
CA GLU A 130 -6.74 -3.03 -1.57
C GLU A 130 -7.32 -1.61 -1.50
N SER A 131 -8.64 -1.49 -1.37
CA SER A 131 -9.27 -0.22 -0.98
C SER A 131 -8.67 0.33 0.32
N MET A 132 -8.49 1.66 0.41
CA MET A 132 -8.05 2.29 1.66
C MET A 132 -9.11 2.12 2.75
N GLN A 133 -8.69 1.62 3.91
CA GLN A 133 -9.53 1.50 5.09
C GLN A 133 -9.36 2.70 6.00
N ILE A 134 -10.41 3.48 6.21
CA ILE A 134 -10.42 4.58 7.20
C ILE A 134 -10.88 4.02 8.54
N LEU A 135 -10.17 4.36 9.61
CA LEU A 135 -10.40 3.89 10.97
C LEU A 135 -10.46 5.05 11.94
N HIS A 136 -11.36 4.94 12.91
CA HIS A 136 -11.51 5.88 14.01
C HIS A 136 -11.48 5.14 15.35
N TYR A 137 -10.64 5.63 16.26
CA TYR A 137 -10.51 5.15 17.63
C TYR A 137 -10.84 6.27 18.62
N GLU A 138 -11.87 6.04 19.42
CA GLU A 138 -12.24 6.85 20.58
C GLU A 138 -11.34 6.52 21.80
N PRO A 139 -11.34 7.35 22.87
CA PRO A 139 -10.64 7.01 24.10
C PRO A 139 -10.96 5.60 24.61
N GLY A 140 -9.91 4.82 24.90
CA GLY A 140 -9.96 3.43 25.33
C GLY A 140 -9.94 2.40 24.19
N GLN A 141 -10.30 2.78 22.97
CA GLN A 141 -10.30 1.86 21.83
C GLN A 141 -8.87 1.55 21.37
N LYS A 142 -8.67 0.32 20.88
CA LYS A 142 -7.37 -0.27 20.55
C LYS A 142 -7.48 -1.27 19.40
N TYR A 143 -6.33 -1.76 18.97
CA TYR A 143 -6.21 -3.00 18.20
C TYR A 143 -5.07 -3.82 18.78
N ASP A 144 -5.38 -4.99 19.32
CA ASP A 144 -4.38 -5.92 19.82
C ASP A 144 -3.39 -6.36 18.72
N PRO A 145 -2.17 -6.78 19.10
CA PRO A 145 -1.13 -7.13 18.13
C PRO A 145 -1.58 -8.25 17.19
N HIS A 146 -1.40 -8.04 15.88
CA HIS A 146 -1.80 -8.96 14.82
C HIS A 146 -0.84 -8.88 13.63
N PHE A 147 -1.04 -9.78 12.67
CA PHE A 147 -0.32 -9.80 11.40
C PHE A 147 -1.21 -9.34 10.26
N ASP A 148 -0.60 -8.63 9.31
CA ASP A 148 -1.31 -8.18 8.11
C ASP A 148 -1.19 -9.15 6.93
N TYR A 149 -0.25 -10.10 6.91
CA TYR A 149 -0.02 -10.93 5.70
C TYR A 149 -1.16 -11.89 5.35
N LEU A 150 -2.12 -12.14 6.26
CA LEU A 150 -3.31 -13.01 6.17
C LEU A 150 -3.08 -14.35 5.44
N LEU A 151 -3.14 -15.46 6.19
CA LEU A 151 -2.88 -16.80 5.67
C LEU A 151 -4.12 -17.53 5.14
N ASP A 152 -5.30 -16.89 5.15
CA ASP A 152 -6.52 -17.54 4.70
C ASP A 152 -6.56 -17.73 3.17
N ASN A 153 -7.24 -18.79 2.75
CA ASN A 153 -7.32 -19.18 1.35
C ASN A 153 -7.99 -18.12 0.46
N ALA A 154 -8.91 -17.31 0.99
CA ALA A 154 -9.61 -16.31 0.19
C ALA A 154 -8.66 -15.16 -0.21
N ASN A 155 -7.87 -14.65 0.74
CA ASN A 155 -6.89 -13.59 0.47
C ASN A 155 -5.75 -14.06 -0.45
N LEU A 156 -5.32 -15.32 -0.30
CA LEU A 156 -4.33 -15.91 -1.22
C LEU A 156 -4.81 -15.90 -2.69
N MET A 157 -6.11 -16.12 -2.90
CA MET A 157 -6.72 -16.08 -4.23
C MET A 157 -6.92 -14.66 -4.74
N LEU A 158 -7.15 -13.67 -3.87
CA LEU A 158 -7.42 -12.27 -4.21
C LEU A 158 -6.19 -11.44 -4.56
N GLY A 159 -4.98 -11.97 -4.41
CA GLY A 159 -3.74 -11.22 -4.68
C GLY A 159 -2.48 -11.87 -4.11
N GLY A 160 -2.64 -12.94 -3.32
CA GLY A 160 -1.56 -13.53 -2.53
C GLY A 160 -1.42 -12.82 -1.18
N LEU A 161 -0.33 -13.09 -0.47
CA LEU A 161 -0.04 -12.44 0.80
C LEU A 161 0.10 -10.91 0.64
N ARG A 162 -0.31 -10.16 1.66
CA ARG A 162 -0.03 -8.72 1.75
C ARG A 162 1.45 -8.53 2.04
N ILE A 163 2.21 -7.98 1.10
CA ILE A 163 3.67 -7.77 1.23
C ILE A 163 4.00 -6.56 2.12
N ALA A 164 3.17 -5.53 2.08
CA ALA A 164 3.42 -4.28 2.77
C ALA A 164 2.13 -3.60 3.21
N THR A 165 2.25 -2.81 4.26
CA THR A 165 1.18 -1.98 4.80
C THR A 165 1.67 -0.53 4.88
N VAL A 166 0.85 0.39 4.37
CA VAL A 166 1.02 1.83 4.59
C VAL A 166 -0.08 2.31 5.52
N LEU A 167 0.29 2.71 6.74
CA LEU A 167 -0.59 3.26 7.75
C LEU A 167 -0.37 4.77 7.83
N MET A 168 -1.36 5.54 7.37
CA MET A 168 -1.36 7.00 7.37
C MET A 168 -2.11 7.52 8.59
N TYR A 169 -1.52 8.47 9.32
CA TYR A 169 -2.14 9.11 10.47
C TYR A 169 -2.89 10.36 10.02
N LEU A 170 -4.20 10.40 10.25
CA LEU A 170 -5.08 11.49 9.79
C LEU A 170 -5.36 12.52 10.90
N SER A 171 -5.03 12.20 12.15
CA SER A 171 -5.12 13.11 13.29
C SER A 171 -3.86 13.05 14.15
N ASP A 172 -3.60 14.15 14.86
CA ASP A 172 -2.72 14.13 16.02
C ASP A 172 -3.48 13.52 17.21
N VAL A 173 -2.81 12.69 17.99
CA VAL A 173 -3.39 12.12 19.23
C VAL A 173 -2.66 12.72 20.42
N GLU A 174 -3.41 13.23 21.40
CA GLU A 174 -2.84 13.89 22.58
C GLU A 174 -2.04 12.90 23.43
N SER A 175 -2.57 11.70 23.66
CA SER A 175 -1.89 10.64 24.42
C SER A 175 -2.42 9.25 24.05
N GLY A 176 -1.53 8.27 23.97
CA GLY A 176 -1.85 6.90 23.51
C GLY A 176 -1.94 6.80 21.98
N GLY A 177 -2.59 5.74 21.50
CA GLY A 177 -2.83 5.54 20.06
C GLY A 177 -1.59 5.18 19.24
N GLU A 178 -0.44 4.89 19.87
CA GLU A 178 0.78 4.53 19.16
C GLU A 178 0.61 3.24 18.34
N THR A 179 1.25 3.16 17.18
CA THR A 179 1.43 1.88 16.49
C THR A 179 2.65 1.19 17.09
N VAL A 180 2.49 0.01 17.69
CA VAL A 180 3.55 -0.70 18.41
C VAL A 180 3.92 -1.99 17.70
N PHE A 181 5.22 -2.28 17.60
CA PHE A 181 5.83 -3.52 17.13
C PHE A 181 6.47 -4.24 18.33
N PRO A 182 5.73 -5.11 19.05
CA PRO A 182 6.21 -5.80 20.24
C PRO A 182 7.40 -6.72 19.99
N GLU A 183 7.55 -7.27 18.78
CA GLU A 183 8.63 -8.20 18.44
C GLU A 183 9.81 -7.59 17.70
N SER A 184 9.78 -6.28 17.42
CA SER A 184 10.91 -5.63 16.74
C SER A 184 12.23 -5.78 17.52
N GLU A 185 13.31 -6.15 16.82
CA GLU A 185 14.65 -6.32 17.43
C GLU A 185 15.15 -5.05 18.15
N VAL A 186 14.73 -3.88 17.66
CA VAL A 186 15.13 -2.57 18.19
C VAL A 186 14.17 -2.04 19.27
N LYS A 187 13.26 -2.87 19.79
CA LYS A 187 12.25 -2.44 20.78
C LYS A 187 12.81 -1.76 22.03
N LEU A 188 14.02 -2.13 22.45
CA LEU A 188 14.71 -1.56 23.62
C LEU A 188 15.61 -0.36 23.30
N THR A 189 15.88 -0.07 22.02
CA THR A 189 16.78 1.03 21.63
C THR A 189 16.06 2.36 21.53
N GLN A 190 14.74 2.34 21.41
CA GLN A 190 13.92 3.55 21.37
C GLN A 190 13.75 4.11 22.78
N LEU A 191 14.38 5.26 23.06
CA LEU A 191 14.20 5.98 24.32
C LEU A 191 12.77 6.50 24.43
N LYS A 192 12.09 6.11 25.52
CA LYS A 192 10.71 6.51 25.80
C LYS A 192 10.62 7.29 27.10
N ASP A 193 10.36 8.58 26.97
CA ASP A 193 10.04 9.47 28.09
C ASP A 193 8.62 9.22 28.63
N GLU A 194 8.15 10.10 29.51
CA GLU A 194 6.83 10.04 30.14
C GLU A 194 5.67 10.27 29.16
N SER A 195 5.94 10.75 27.94
CA SER A 195 4.92 11.02 26.94
C SER A 195 4.44 9.75 26.20
N TRP A 196 5.08 8.60 26.41
CA TRP A 196 4.70 7.32 25.80
C TRP A 196 3.76 6.53 26.72
N SER A 197 2.74 5.91 26.13
CA SER A 197 1.84 5.01 26.85
C SER A 197 2.56 3.76 27.37
N ASP A 198 2.03 3.14 28.42
CA ASP A 198 2.57 1.88 28.95
C ASP A 198 2.53 0.76 27.89
N CYS A 199 1.52 0.75 27.03
CA CYS A 199 1.45 -0.16 25.88
C CYS A 199 2.65 0.02 24.94
N ALA A 200 2.97 1.27 24.58
CA ALA A 200 4.08 1.55 23.67
C ALA A 200 5.45 1.19 24.26
N ARG A 201 5.59 1.09 25.58
CA ARG A 201 6.85 0.70 26.23
C ARG A 201 7.29 -0.72 25.89
N ASN A 202 6.36 -1.61 25.54
CA ASN A 202 6.62 -3.03 25.29
C ASN A 202 7.01 -3.37 23.84
N GLY A 203 7.35 -2.39 23.00
CA GLY A 203 7.75 -2.62 21.61
C GLY A 203 8.46 -1.41 21.00
N TYR A 204 8.92 -1.49 19.76
CA TYR A 204 9.25 -0.27 19.02
C TYR A 204 7.94 0.40 18.62
N ALA A 205 7.76 1.70 18.87
CA ALA A 205 6.47 2.34 18.68
C ALA A 205 6.55 3.64 17.88
N VAL A 206 5.46 3.97 17.19
CA VAL A 206 5.33 5.17 16.36
C VAL A 206 4.15 5.97 16.86
N LYS A 207 4.39 7.25 17.19
CA LYS A 207 3.32 8.16 17.61
C LYS A 207 2.52 8.63 16.39
N PRO A 208 1.19 8.63 16.46
CA PRO A 208 0.36 9.19 15.41
C PRO A 208 0.54 10.71 15.37
N ARG A 209 0.95 11.22 14.20
CA ARG A 209 1.05 12.65 13.90
C ARG A 209 0.35 12.93 12.59
N LYS A 210 -0.54 13.92 12.56
CA LYS A 210 -1.34 14.20 11.37
C LYS A 210 -0.45 14.41 10.15
N GLY A 211 -0.73 13.65 9.09
CA GLY A 211 -0.02 13.69 7.82
C GLY A 211 1.15 12.71 7.71
N ASP A 212 1.67 12.17 8.81
CA ASP A 212 2.75 11.18 8.75
C ASP A 212 2.21 9.82 8.26
N ALA A 213 3.04 9.05 7.55
CA ALA A 213 2.72 7.71 7.09
C ALA A 213 3.81 6.71 7.47
N LEU A 214 3.41 5.58 8.05
CA LEU A 214 4.26 4.46 8.41
C LEU A 214 4.13 3.37 7.35
N LEU A 215 5.23 3.06 6.68
CA LEU A 215 5.36 1.89 5.82
C LEU A 215 6.07 0.79 6.60
N PHE A 216 5.49 -0.40 6.65
CA PHE A 216 6.18 -1.60 7.11
C PHE A 216 5.91 -2.79 6.19
N PHE A 217 6.84 -3.72 6.15
CA PHE A 217 6.73 -4.93 5.34
C PHE A 217 6.31 -6.11 6.21
N ASN A 218 5.36 -6.88 5.71
CA ASN A 218 4.83 -8.07 6.37
C ASN A 218 5.56 -9.35 5.94
N LEU A 219 6.37 -9.25 4.88
CA LEU A 219 7.15 -10.35 4.33
C LEU A 219 8.64 -9.98 4.27
N HIS A 220 9.47 -10.99 4.44
CA HIS A 220 10.88 -10.96 4.11
C HIS A 220 11.10 -10.84 2.59
N LEU A 221 12.35 -10.57 2.19
CA LEU A 221 12.70 -10.41 0.76
C LEU A 221 12.56 -11.71 -0.06
N ASP A 222 12.55 -12.86 0.61
CA ASP A 222 12.28 -14.17 0.02
C ASP A 222 10.77 -14.51 -0.02
N ALA A 223 9.91 -13.52 0.27
CA ALA A 223 8.45 -13.63 0.33
C ALA A 223 7.90 -14.53 1.44
N THR A 224 8.71 -14.91 2.43
CA THR A 224 8.22 -15.60 3.63
C THR A 224 7.63 -14.60 4.64
N PRO A 225 6.61 -14.99 5.44
CA PRO A 225 6.05 -14.12 6.49
C PRO A 225 7.10 -13.67 7.51
N ASP A 226 7.08 -12.37 7.84
CA ASP A 226 7.99 -11.75 8.81
C ASP A 226 7.31 -11.70 10.19
N SER A 227 7.75 -12.54 11.13
CA SER A 227 7.18 -12.58 12.49
C SER A 227 7.42 -11.29 13.27
N ASP A 228 8.43 -10.50 12.91
CA ASP A 228 8.72 -9.24 13.58
C ASP A 228 7.72 -8.15 13.16
N SER A 229 6.94 -8.39 12.10
CA SER A 229 5.87 -7.50 11.64
C SER A 229 4.61 -7.55 12.51
N LEU A 230 4.62 -8.32 13.61
CA LEU A 230 3.55 -8.29 14.60
C LEU A 230 3.39 -6.85 15.10
N HIS A 231 2.20 -6.29 14.96
CA HIS A 231 1.95 -4.90 15.30
C HIS A 231 0.54 -4.68 15.82
N GLY A 232 0.36 -3.63 16.62
CA GLY A 232 -0.93 -3.25 17.19
C GLY A 232 -1.12 -1.75 17.28
N SER A 233 -2.34 -1.33 17.59
CA SER A 233 -2.67 0.05 17.94
C SER A 233 -2.90 0.13 19.45
N CYS A 234 -1.98 0.77 20.16
CA CYS A 234 -2.14 1.03 21.58
C CYS A 234 -3.45 1.79 21.87
N PRO A 235 -4.04 1.61 23.07
CA PRO A 235 -5.25 2.33 23.45
C PRO A 235 -5.07 3.84 23.32
N VAL A 236 -6.06 4.53 22.77
CA VAL A 236 -6.12 5.99 22.84
C VAL A 236 -6.42 6.39 24.29
N ILE A 237 -5.60 7.24 24.89
CA ILE A 237 -5.80 7.69 26.28
C ILE A 237 -6.51 9.05 26.28
N LYS A 238 -6.09 9.97 25.40
CA LYS A 238 -6.70 11.29 25.23
C LYS A 238 -6.71 11.72 23.77
N GLY A 239 -7.78 12.41 23.38
CA GLY A 239 -8.05 12.79 21.99
C GLY A 239 -8.72 11.65 21.22
N GLU A 240 -8.57 11.68 19.89
CA GLU A 240 -9.13 10.69 18.98
C GLU A 240 -8.11 10.35 17.91
N LYS A 241 -8.01 9.07 17.53
CA LYS A 241 -7.11 8.62 16.46
C LYS A 241 -7.90 8.34 15.20
N TRP A 242 -7.57 9.04 14.14
CA TRP A 242 -7.99 8.73 12.78
C TRP A 242 -6.79 8.19 11.99
N SER A 243 -6.98 7.10 11.27
CA SER A 243 -5.95 6.53 10.41
C SER A 243 -6.53 5.99 9.11
N ALA A 244 -5.72 5.96 8.06
CA ALA A 244 -6.01 5.28 6.81
C ALA A 244 -4.99 4.18 6.55
N THR A 245 -5.45 2.94 6.39
CA THR A 245 -4.60 1.78 6.10
C THR A 245 -4.72 1.40 4.62
N LYS A 246 -3.58 1.19 3.97
CA LYS A 246 -3.48 0.62 2.63
C LYS A 246 -2.68 -0.68 2.71
N TRP A 247 -3.34 -1.80 2.49
CA TRP A 247 -2.68 -3.10 2.32
C TRP A 247 -2.33 -3.33 0.86
N ILE A 248 -1.15 -3.90 0.62
CA ILE A 248 -0.62 -4.11 -0.73
C ILE A 248 -0.20 -5.57 -0.87
N HIS A 249 -0.73 -6.25 -1.88
CA HIS A 249 -0.47 -7.66 -2.17
C HIS A 249 0.78 -7.89 -3.04
N VAL A 250 1.28 -9.12 -3.04
CA VAL A 250 2.36 -9.56 -3.94
C VAL A 250 1.96 -9.57 -5.42
N ARG A 251 0.66 -9.65 -5.74
CA ARG A 251 0.11 -9.59 -7.10
C ARG A 251 -1.06 -8.61 -7.19
N SER A 252 -1.57 -8.40 -8.40
CA SER A 252 -2.73 -7.52 -8.63
C SER A 252 -3.97 -8.03 -7.87
N PHE A 253 -4.47 -7.19 -6.97
CA PHE A 253 -5.73 -7.38 -6.26
C PHE A 253 -6.93 -7.09 -7.17
N ASP A 254 -6.80 -6.05 -8.00
CA ASP A 254 -7.88 -5.62 -8.89
C ASP A 254 -8.20 -6.65 -9.97
N ALA A 255 -7.19 -7.35 -10.50
CA ALA A 255 -7.41 -8.36 -11.53
C ALA A 255 -8.35 -9.48 -11.05
N VAL A 256 -8.27 -9.87 -9.78
CA VAL A 256 -9.13 -10.90 -9.21
C VAL A 256 -10.52 -10.34 -8.89
N MET A 257 -10.59 -9.12 -8.34
CA MET A 257 -11.89 -8.47 -8.11
C MET A 257 -12.65 -8.23 -9.43
N ARG A 258 -11.95 -7.90 -10.52
CA ARG A 258 -12.53 -7.84 -11.87
C ARG A 258 -13.01 -9.20 -12.37
N ARG A 259 -12.36 -10.31 -12.00
CA ARG A 259 -12.86 -11.68 -12.28
C ARG A 259 -14.15 -11.97 -11.54
N LEU A 260 -14.20 -11.70 -10.24
CA LEU A 260 -15.37 -11.98 -9.40
C LEU A 260 -16.59 -11.16 -9.82
N ASN A 261 -16.38 -9.92 -10.27
CA ASN A 261 -17.45 -9.07 -10.77
C ASN A 261 -17.98 -9.49 -12.16
N GLY A 262 -17.39 -10.50 -12.81
CA GLY A 262 -17.94 -11.15 -14.01
C GLY A 262 -17.90 -10.33 -15.31
N ASN A 263 -17.55 -9.05 -15.28
CA ASN A 263 -17.66 -8.17 -16.45
C ASN A 263 -16.67 -8.56 -17.56
N CYS A 264 -17.16 -8.66 -18.80
CA CYS A 264 -16.33 -8.89 -19.98
C CYS A 264 -15.81 -7.55 -20.55
N VAL A 265 -14.58 -7.19 -20.17
CA VAL A 265 -13.93 -5.94 -20.61
C VAL A 265 -12.51 -6.23 -21.09
N ASP A 266 -12.02 -5.36 -21.98
CA ASP A 266 -10.60 -5.26 -22.29
C ASP A 266 -9.94 -4.33 -21.26
N GLU A 267 -8.78 -4.73 -20.74
CA GLU A 267 -8.05 -4.00 -19.71
C GLU A 267 -6.98 -3.06 -20.27
N ASP A 268 -6.70 -3.14 -21.58
CA ASP A 268 -5.78 -2.24 -22.30
C ASP A 268 -6.47 -1.64 -23.53
N GLU A 269 -6.25 -0.36 -23.79
CA GLU A 269 -6.78 0.36 -24.94
C GLU A 269 -6.30 -0.20 -26.29
N ASN A 270 -5.16 -0.90 -26.30
CA ASN A 270 -4.56 -1.51 -27.48
C ASN A 270 -5.07 -2.94 -27.73
N CYS A 271 -5.88 -3.52 -26.85
CA CYS A 271 -6.43 -4.87 -27.03
C CYS A 271 -7.09 -5.11 -28.40
N PRO A 272 -7.87 -4.17 -28.98
CA PRO A 272 -8.43 -4.35 -30.33
C PRO A 272 -7.34 -4.43 -31.41
N ILE A 273 -6.28 -3.64 -31.27
CA ILE A 273 -5.16 -3.61 -32.21
C ILE A 273 -4.40 -4.93 -32.14
N TRP A 274 -4.04 -5.38 -30.93
CA TRP A 274 -3.33 -6.65 -30.73
C TRP A 274 -4.16 -7.85 -31.17
N ALA A 275 -5.46 -7.86 -30.88
CA ALA A 275 -6.35 -8.91 -31.37
C ALA A 275 -6.39 -8.95 -32.90
N SER A 276 -6.48 -7.79 -33.57
CA SER A 276 -6.42 -7.70 -35.04
C SER A 276 -5.07 -8.14 -35.63
N ALA A 277 -3.99 -8.05 -34.85
CA ALA A 277 -2.66 -8.53 -35.20
C ALA A 277 -2.46 -10.05 -34.94
N GLY A 278 -3.48 -10.73 -34.44
CA GLY A 278 -3.48 -12.17 -34.15
C GLY A 278 -2.85 -12.53 -32.80
N GLU A 279 -2.69 -11.58 -31.88
CA GLU A 279 -2.07 -11.85 -30.58
C GLU A 279 -2.90 -12.77 -29.69
N CYS A 280 -4.21 -12.91 -29.93
CA CYS A 280 -5.06 -13.86 -29.21
C CYS A 280 -4.56 -15.31 -29.32
N GLU A 281 -3.93 -15.66 -30.46
CA GLU A 281 -3.37 -16.99 -30.71
C GLU A 281 -1.87 -17.05 -30.37
N LYS A 282 -1.14 -15.95 -30.62
CA LYS A 282 0.32 -15.89 -30.42
C LYS A 282 0.71 -15.69 -28.95
N ASN A 283 -0.11 -14.97 -28.18
CA ASN A 283 0.09 -14.67 -26.78
C ASN A 283 -1.20 -14.95 -25.97
N PRO A 284 -1.68 -16.21 -25.97
CA PRO A 284 -2.97 -16.56 -25.39
C PRO A 284 -2.99 -16.32 -23.87
N ALA A 285 -1.87 -16.50 -23.17
CA ALA A 285 -1.80 -16.27 -21.73
C ALA A 285 -2.15 -14.82 -21.35
N TYR A 286 -1.56 -13.83 -22.03
CA TYR A 286 -1.87 -12.42 -21.78
C TYR A 286 -3.22 -12.00 -22.35
N MET A 287 -3.53 -12.44 -23.58
CA MET A 287 -4.69 -11.94 -24.33
C MET A 287 -6.00 -12.61 -23.88
N VAL A 288 -6.01 -13.94 -23.80
CA VAL A 288 -7.18 -14.78 -23.53
C VAL A 288 -7.21 -15.24 -22.07
N GLY A 289 -6.05 -15.58 -21.51
CA GLY A 289 -5.90 -16.22 -20.21
C GLY A 289 -5.67 -17.72 -20.30
N SER A 290 -5.51 -18.33 -19.14
CA SER A 290 -5.50 -19.76 -18.89
C SER A 290 -6.71 -20.17 -18.01
N GLU A 291 -6.73 -21.42 -17.57
CA GLU A 291 -7.73 -21.92 -16.62
C GLU A 291 -7.65 -21.20 -15.26
N ASP A 292 -6.45 -20.80 -14.85
CA ASP A 292 -6.16 -20.14 -13.57
C ASP A 292 -6.03 -18.61 -13.69
N ASP A 293 -5.84 -18.09 -14.91
CA ASP A 293 -5.51 -16.69 -15.15
C ASP A 293 -6.39 -16.06 -16.23
N ARG A 294 -7.02 -14.92 -15.95
CA ARG A 294 -7.87 -14.22 -16.92
C ARG A 294 -7.00 -13.33 -17.80
N GLY A 295 -7.10 -13.49 -19.12
CA GLY A 295 -6.42 -12.59 -20.05
C GLY A 295 -6.99 -11.18 -20.04
N HIS A 296 -6.15 -10.21 -20.39
CA HIS A 296 -6.43 -8.79 -20.37
C HIS A 296 -7.27 -8.32 -21.57
N CYS A 297 -7.30 -9.08 -22.67
CA CYS A 297 -7.95 -8.68 -23.92
C CYS A 297 -9.09 -9.61 -24.33
N ARG A 298 -9.77 -10.20 -23.34
CA ARG A 298 -10.77 -11.25 -23.55
C ARG A 298 -11.98 -10.79 -24.37
N LYS A 299 -12.36 -9.51 -24.29
CA LYS A 299 -13.45 -8.97 -25.10
C LYS A 299 -13.00 -8.84 -26.55
N SER A 300 -11.84 -8.25 -26.80
CA SER A 300 -11.24 -8.13 -28.14
C SER A 300 -10.93 -9.49 -28.78
N CYS A 301 -10.57 -10.51 -27.97
CA CYS A 301 -10.37 -11.88 -28.42
C CYS A 301 -11.67 -12.70 -28.51
N ASN A 302 -12.84 -12.09 -28.32
CA ASN A 302 -14.16 -12.74 -28.37
C ASN A 302 -14.30 -13.95 -27.43
N VAL A 303 -13.57 -13.95 -26.31
CA VAL A 303 -13.59 -15.02 -25.30
C VAL A 303 -14.82 -14.90 -24.41
N CYS A 304 -15.40 -13.70 -24.32
CA CYS A 304 -16.63 -13.43 -23.62
C CYS A 304 -17.40 -12.33 -24.33
N SER A 305 -18.69 -12.21 -24.00
CA SER A 305 -19.58 -11.14 -24.45
C SER A 305 -20.19 -10.47 -23.22
N SER A 306 -20.27 -9.14 -23.26
CA SER A 306 -20.89 -8.30 -22.23
C SER A 306 -22.40 -8.45 -22.18
#